data_AF-A0A538DFH7-F1
#
_entry.id   AF-A0A538DFH7-F1
#
_cell.length_a   1.000
_cell.length_b   1.000
_cell.length_c   1.000
_cell.angle_alpha   90.00
_cell.angle_beta   90.00
_cell.angle_gamma   90.00
#
_symmetry.space_group_name_H-M   'P 1'
#
loop_
_entity.id
_entity.type
_entity.pdbx_description
1 polymer ?
#
loop_
_entity_poly.entity_id
_entity_poly.type
_entity_poly.pdbx_seq_one_letter_code
_entity_poly.pdbx_strand_id
1 'polypeptide(L)'
;MPARMRPTVLIVVLVALLVPQLGGADSGADLYLQSCVTCHGRGGSGVPPGGKHFGPPLQGVGAQAADFYLTTGYMPVQRADQEPVRKSSPFSDAELRSLVQFIGSFGGPPVPHPRPERGSVSEGLELFTANCAGCHQVAAEGGLVVGGTAPTLADSTPIQIAEAVRIGPYLMPRFTRKQLDDRQVDSIIRYVQLAQHPDDRGGWGIGHLGPIPEGLVAWLIAGAALVGVAAVIGGRAP
;
A
#
# COMPACT_ATOMS: atom_id res chain seq x y z
N MET A 1 -20.79 81.74 7.56
CA MET A 1 -20.73 80.99 6.29
C MET A 1 -19.28 80.95 5.83
N PRO A 2 -18.69 79.82 5.37
CA PRO A 2 -19.07 78.41 5.45
C PRO A 2 -18.02 77.52 6.15
N ALA A 3 -18.40 76.26 6.35
CA ALA A 3 -17.67 75.18 6.98
C ALA A 3 -16.50 74.64 6.13
N ARG A 4 -15.49 74.04 6.78
CA ARG A 4 -14.73 72.92 6.21
C ARG A 4 -14.47 71.84 7.25
N MET A 5 -15.05 70.69 6.96
CA MET A 5 -15.03 69.43 7.69
C MET A 5 -13.63 68.81 7.72
N ARG A 6 -13.31 68.13 8.83
CA ARG A 6 -12.12 67.28 9.00
C ARG A 6 -12.26 65.99 8.19
N PRO A 7 -11.22 65.50 7.48
CA PRO A 7 -11.25 64.18 6.88
C PRO A 7 -10.81 63.17 7.94
N THR A 8 -11.77 62.63 8.68
CA THR A 8 -11.63 61.33 9.34
C THR A 8 -12.26 60.30 8.41
N VAL A 9 -11.77 59.06 8.44
CA VAL A 9 -12.23 57.86 7.71
C VAL A 9 -11.50 57.61 6.38
N LEU A 10 -10.48 56.73 6.41
CA LEU A 10 -10.38 55.57 5.51
C LEU A 10 -9.23 54.62 5.91
N ILE A 11 -9.29 53.98 7.08
CA ILE A 11 -8.43 52.80 7.35
C ILE A 11 -9.26 51.75 8.07
N VAL A 12 -10.10 51.01 7.33
CA VAL A 12 -10.75 49.79 7.87
C VAL A 12 -10.79 48.61 6.89
N VAL A 13 -10.55 48.75 5.59
CA VAL A 13 -11.01 47.68 4.65
C VAL A 13 -9.96 46.69 4.15
N LEU A 14 -8.67 46.77 4.51
CA LEU A 14 -7.65 45.92 3.87
C LEU A 14 -6.90 44.94 4.79
N VAL A 15 -7.59 44.19 5.66
CA VAL A 15 -6.99 43.05 6.40
C VAL A 15 -7.77 41.74 6.23
N ALA A 16 -8.90 41.73 5.50
CA ALA A 16 -9.74 40.53 5.35
C ALA A 16 -9.29 39.54 4.26
N LEU A 17 -8.20 39.80 3.52
CA LEU A 17 -7.79 39.00 2.35
C LEU A 17 -6.61 38.05 2.59
N LEU A 18 -6.15 37.89 3.83
CA LEU A 18 -5.02 37.02 4.19
C LEU A 18 -5.37 35.94 5.21
N VAL A 19 -6.65 35.68 5.42
CA VAL A 19 -7.06 34.44 6.10
C VAL A 19 -6.87 33.31 5.09
N PRO A 20 -5.94 32.36 5.31
CA PRO A 20 -5.98 31.15 4.52
C PRO A 20 -7.37 30.56 4.74
N GLN A 21 -8.10 30.35 3.65
CA GLN A 21 -9.24 29.43 3.68
C GLN A 21 -8.63 28.09 4.08
N LEU A 22 -8.60 27.82 5.38
CA LEU A 22 -8.57 26.47 5.90
C LEU A 22 -9.86 25.87 5.35
N GLY A 23 -9.78 25.26 4.16
CA GLY A 23 -10.78 24.32 3.72
C GLY A 23 -10.99 23.40 4.91
N GLY A 24 -12.20 23.45 5.50
CA GLY A 24 -12.48 22.78 6.74
C GLY A 24 -12.00 21.36 6.60
N ALA A 25 -11.09 20.92 7.48
CA ALA A 25 -10.77 19.50 7.55
C ALA A 25 -12.08 18.82 7.90
N ASP A 26 -12.73 18.21 6.91
CA ASP A 26 -13.95 17.45 7.13
C ASP A 26 -13.64 16.46 8.26
N SER A 27 -14.51 16.42 9.26
CA SER A 27 -14.28 15.54 10.41
C SER A 27 -14.25 14.09 9.91
N GLY A 28 -13.48 13.23 10.58
CA GLY A 28 -13.43 11.80 10.21
C GLY A 28 -14.83 11.15 10.18
N ALA A 29 -15.74 11.65 11.03
CA ALA A 29 -17.13 11.25 11.04
C ALA A 29 -17.89 11.68 9.77
N ASP A 30 -17.68 12.91 9.30
CA ASP A 30 -18.34 13.42 8.09
C ASP A 30 -17.84 12.67 6.85
N LEU A 31 -16.53 12.47 6.72
CA LEU A 31 -15.93 11.67 5.65
C LEU A 31 -16.48 10.24 5.64
N TYR A 32 -16.60 9.62 6.82
CA TYR A 32 -17.18 8.29 6.98
C TYR A 32 -18.64 8.22 6.53
N LEU A 33 -19.45 9.22 6.91
CA LEU A 33 -20.86 9.33 6.51
C LEU A 33 -21.02 9.54 5.00
N GLN A 34 -20.07 10.21 4.36
CA GLN A 34 -20.12 10.43 2.91
C GLN A 34 -19.67 9.21 2.12
N SER A 35 -18.66 8.48 2.59
CA SER A 35 -17.93 7.51 1.76
C SER A 35 -18.00 6.05 2.21
N CYS A 36 -18.33 5.77 3.48
CA CYS A 36 -18.21 4.41 4.05
C CYS A 36 -19.54 3.84 4.54
N VAL A 37 -20.46 4.69 5.00
CA VAL A 37 -21.66 4.30 5.74
C VAL A 37 -22.60 3.35 4.98
N THR A 38 -22.66 3.46 3.66
CA THR A 38 -23.55 2.63 2.83
C THR A 38 -23.25 1.15 2.96
N CYS A 39 -21.97 0.77 3.07
CA CYS A 39 -21.54 -0.62 3.20
C CYS A 39 -21.22 -1.01 4.65
N HIS A 40 -20.68 -0.07 5.44
CA HIS A 40 -20.20 -0.36 6.79
C HIS A 40 -21.17 0.04 7.92
N GLY A 41 -22.27 0.72 7.60
CA GLY A 41 -23.28 1.16 8.58
C GLY A 41 -22.82 2.33 9.45
N ARG A 42 -23.74 3.11 10.02
CA ARG A 42 -23.41 4.36 10.76
C ARG A 42 -22.46 4.14 11.94
N GLY A 43 -22.63 3.04 12.67
CA GLY A 43 -21.78 2.67 13.80
C GLY A 43 -20.73 1.61 13.48
N GLY A 44 -20.45 1.36 12.19
CA GLY A 44 -19.50 0.32 11.77
C GLY A 44 -20.05 -1.11 11.81
N SER A 45 -21.38 -1.32 11.90
CA SER A 45 -22.01 -2.66 12.06
C SER A 45 -21.85 -3.58 10.86
N GLY A 46 -21.41 -3.04 9.72
CA GLY A 46 -21.45 -3.75 8.46
C GLY A 46 -22.89 -3.95 7.96
N VAL A 47 -22.97 -4.50 6.75
CA VAL A 47 -24.19 -4.97 6.11
C VAL A 47 -23.93 -6.43 5.74
N PRO A 48 -24.83 -7.40 6.03
CA PRO A 48 -24.62 -8.81 5.72
C PRO A 48 -24.50 -9.13 4.22
N PRO A 49 -23.88 -10.27 3.85
CA PRO A 49 -23.75 -10.69 2.46
C PRO A 49 -25.12 -10.86 1.77
N GLY A 50 -25.14 -10.75 0.43
CA GLY A 50 -26.32 -11.01 -0.40
C GLY A 50 -27.01 -9.77 -0.99
N GLY A 51 -26.51 -8.56 -0.70
CA GLY A 51 -27.01 -7.30 -1.28
C GLY A 51 -25.92 -6.50 -2.02
N LYS A 52 -26.35 -5.45 -2.74
CA LYS A 52 -25.44 -4.54 -3.49
C LYS A 52 -24.50 -3.71 -2.62
N HIS A 53 -24.82 -3.58 -1.33
CA HIS A 53 -24.10 -2.77 -0.36
C HIS A 53 -23.51 -3.61 0.77
N PHE A 54 -23.12 -4.85 0.47
CA PHE A 54 -22.42 -5.70 1.43
C PHE A 54 -21.10 -5.04 1.85
N GLY A 55 -20.82 -5.02 3.15
CA GLY A 55 -19.56 -4.60 3.72
C GLY A 55 -19.37 -5.22 5.11
N PRO A 56 -18.16 -5.71 5.44
CA PRO A 56 -17.92 -6.30 6.75
C PRO A 56 -18.06 -5.26 7.87
N PRO A 57 -18.32 -5.71 9.12
CA PRO A 57 -18.28 -4.83 10.27
C PRO A 57 -16.87 -4.23 10.46
N LEU A 58 -16.84 -2.98 10.93
CA LEU A 58 -15.64 -2.25 11.32
C LEU A 58 -15.45 -2.18 12.84
N GLN A 59 -16.37 -2.72 13.64
CA GLN A 59 -16.12 -2.79 15.09
C GLN A 59 -14.97 -3.75 15.39
N GLY A 60 -14.03 -3.30 16.22
CA GLY A 60 -12.89 -4.11 16.65
C GLY A 60 -11.79 -4.33 15.61
N VAL A 61 -11.94 -3.83 14.38
CA VAL A 61 -10.89 -3.97 13.34
C VAL A 61 -9.68 -3.08 13.62
N GLY A 62 -9.89 -1.96 14.33
CA GLY A 62 -8.85 -1.04 14.76
C GLY A 62 -8.39 -0.04 13.72
N ALA A 63 -7.62 0.95 14.18
CA ALA A 63 -6.99 1.97 13.35
C ALA A 63 -5.99 1.35 12.36
N GLN A 64 -5.34 0.25 12.73
CA GLN A 64 -4.41 -0.50 11.86
C GLN A 64 -5.08 -0.96 10.55
N ALA A 65 -6.29 -1.53 10.63
CA ALA A 65 -6.97 -1.97 9.42
C ALA A 65 -7.41 -0.78 8.56
N ALA A 66 -7.92 0.27 9.19
CA ALA A 66 -8.31 1.48 8.48
C ALA A 66 -7.12 2.13 7.74
N ASP A 67 -5.98 2.28 8.42
CA ASP A 67 -4.76 2.87 7.83
C ASP A 67 -4.29 2.05 6.64
N PHE A 68 -4.17 0.73 6.80
CA PHE A 68 -3.77 -0.16 5.71
C PHE A 68 -4.68 -0.02 4.49
N TYR A 69 -5.99 -0.22 4.64
CA TYR A 69 -6.92 -0.23 3.51
C TYR A 69 -7.05 1.14 2.84
N LEU A 70 -6.96 2.23 3.59
CA LEU A 70 -7.10 3.58 3.04
C LEU A 70 -5.81 4.12 2.41
N THR A 71 -4.64 3.83 3.00
CA THR A 71 -3.33 4.32 2.49
C THR A 71 -2.83 3.50 1.30
N THR A 72 -3.17 2.22 1.21
CA THR A 72 -2.93 1.39 0.02
C THR A 72 -3.93 1.68 -1.11
N GLY A 73 -4.99 2.44 -0.81
CA GLY A 73 -6.09 2.70 -1.71
C GLY A 73 -6.97 1.49 -1.99
N TYR A 74 -6.82 0.38 -1.27
CA TYR A 74 -7.73 -0.75 -1.37
C TYR A 74 -9.16 -0.37 -1.00
N MET A 75 -9.35 0.61 -0.12
CA MET A 75 -10.64 1.24 0.13
C MET A 75 -10.60 2.72 -0.24
N PRO A 76 -11.71 3.28 -0.76
CA PRO A 76 -13.00 2.62 -1.00
C PRO A 76 -13.01 1.76 -2.28
N VAL A 77 -13.61 0.57 -2.20
CA VAL A 77 -13.94 -0.28 -3.38
C VAL A 77 -15.33 0.04 -3.91
N GLN A 78 -15.56 -0.25 -5.20
CA GLN A 78 -16.90 -0.13 -5.78
C GLN A 78 -17.81 -1.30 -5.40
N ARG A 79 -17.25 -2.50 -5.26
CA ARG A 79 -17.96 -3.72 -4.86
C ARG A 79 -17.08 -4.57 -3.96
N ALA A 80 -17.69 -5.17 -2.94
CA ALA A 80 -16.98 -5.96 -1.93
C ALA A 80 -16.43 -7.30 -2.45
N ASP A 81 -16.88 -7.79 -3.61
CA ASP A 81 -16.38 -9.02 -4.25
C ASP A 81 -15.22 -8.77 -5.23
N GLN A 82 -14.89 -7.51 -5.50
CA GLN A 82 -13.74 -7.17 -6.34
C GLN A 82 -12.45 -7.43 -5.57
N GLU A 83 -11.48 -8.01 -6.29
CA GLU A 83 -10.10 -8.06 -5.82
C GLU A 83 -9.58 -6.63 -5.55
N PRO A 84 -9.04 -6.34 -4.36
CA PRO A 84 -8.45 -5.05 -4.07
C PRO A 84 -7.18 -4.83 -4.89
N VAL A 85 -7.17 -3.77 -5.69
CA VAL A 85 -5.99 -3.35 -6.47
C VAL A 85 -5.46 -2.06 -5.88
N ARG A 86 -4.13 -1.95 -5.77
CA ARG A 86 -3.46 -0.78 -5.21
C ARG A 86 -3.73 0.42 -6.11
N LYS A 87 -4.15 1.53 -5.51
CA LYS A 87 -4.43 2.79 -6.22
C LYS A 87 -4.12 3.97 -5.31
N SER A 88 -4.06 5.17 -5.89
CA SER A 88 -4.00 6.39 -5.09
C SER A 88 -5.28 6.51 -4.25
N SER A 89 -5.12 6.79 -2.96
CA SER A 89 -6.26 7.11 -2.10
C SER A 89 -6.98 8.36 -2.62
N PRO A 90 -8.32 8.39 -2.66
CA PRO A 90 -9.06 9.60 -3.01
C PRO A 90 -9.01 10.66 -1.90
N PHE A 91 -8.51 10.29 -0.71
CA PHE A 91 -8.40 11.17 0.45
C PHE A 91 -6.98 11.72 0.56
N SER A 92 -6.86 12.98 1.00
CA SER A 92 -5.61 13.59 1.42
C SER A 92 -5.08 13.00 2.73
N ASP A 93 -3.80 13.20 3.04
CA ASP A 93 -3.20 12.71 4.29
C ASP A 93 -3.92 13.20 5.55
N ALA A 94 -4.49 14.41 5.52
CA ALA A 94 -5.25 14.96 6.64
C ALA A 94 -6.60 14.23 6.82
N GLU A 95 -7.30 13.98 5.72
CA GLU A 95 -8.57 13.24 5.70
C GLU A 95 -8.35 11.77 6.09
N LEU A 96 -7.27 11.16 5.62
CA LEU A 96 -6.86 9.81 6.00
C LEU A 96 -6.66 9.70 7.50
N ARG A 97 -5.88 10.59 8.12
CA ARG A 97 -5.69 10.60 9.58
C ARG A 97 -7.00 10.74 10.33
N SER A 98 -7.89 11.63 9.88
CA SER A 98 -9.21 11.83 10.47
C SER A 98 -10.09 10.57 10.35
N LEU A 99 -10.13 9.93 9.18
CA LEU A 99 -10.87 8.68 8.94
C LEU A 99 -10.33 7.52 9.78
N VAL A 100 -9.01 7.35 9.81
CA VAL A 100 -8.33 6.30 10.60
C VAL A 100 -8.62 6.49 12.09
N GLN A 101 -8.55 7.72 12.59
CA GLN A 101 -8.90 8.04 13.98
C GLN A 101 -10.37 7.73 14.27
N PHE A 102 -11.29 8.12 13.38
CA PHE A 102 -12.71 7.88 13.55
C PHE A 102 -13.05 6.39 13.53
N ILE A 103 -12.55 5.61 12.56
CA ILE A 103 -12.78 4.16 12.48
C ILE A 103 -12.13 3.46 13.68
N GLY A 104 -10.94 3.91 14.11
CA GLY A 104 -10.28 3.42 15.33
C GLY A 104 -11.09 3.61 16.60
N SER A 105 -12.02 4.58 16.64
CA SER A 105 -12.94 4.78 17.77
C SER A 105 -13.94 3.64 17.95
N PHE A 106 -14.15 2.80 16.94
CA PHE A 106 -14.94 1.56 17.04
C PHE A 106 -14.17 0.40 17.71
N GLY A 107 -12.95 0.65 18.18
CA GLY A 107 -12.09 -0.29 18.89
C GLY A 107 -11.25 -1.16 17.97
N GLY A 108 -10.28 -1.87 18.56
CA GLY A 108 -9.34 -2.77 17.88
C GLY A 108 -7.89 -2.31 17.99
N PRO A 109 -6.96 -2.97 17.26
CA PRO A 109 -5.53 -2.67 17.32
C PRO A 109 -5.17 -1.26 16.79
N PRO A 110 -4.20 -0.56 17.40
CA PRO A 110 -3.65 0.67 16.85
C PRO A 110 -2.72 0.38 15.65
N VAL A 111 -2.44 1.42 14.86
CA VAL A 111 -1.42 1.39 13.79
C VAL A 111 -0.07 0.94 14.39
N PRO A 112 0.61 -0.06 13.80
CA PRO A 112 1.89 -0.55 14.29
C PRO A 112 3.00 0.47 14.03
N HIS A 113 4.02 0.44 14.90
CA HIS A 113 5.21 1.28 14.76
C HIS A 113 6.44 0.35 14.60
N PRO A 114 6.62 -0.26 13.42
CA PRO A 114 7.75 -1.15 13.17
C PRO A 114 9.07 -0.41 13.26
N ARG A 115 10.12 -1.15 13.61
CA ARG A 115 11.50 -0.66 13.74
C ARG A 115 12.46 -1.54 12.93
N PRO A 116 12.42 -1.43 11.58
CA PRO A 116 13.24 -2.26 10.69
C PRO A 116 14.73 -2.14 10.95
N GLU A 117 15.19 -1.02 11.51
CA GLU A 117 16.58 -0.81 11.94
C GLU A 117 17.05 -1.78 13.02
N ARG A 118 16.11 -2.44 13.72
CA ARG A 118 16.39 -3.47 14.72
C ARG A 118 16.28 -4.90 14.16
N GLY A 119 15.82 -5.04 12.91
CA GLY A 119 15.66 -6.32 12.23
C GLY A 119 16.97 -6.85 11.64
N SER A 120 17.04 -8.16 11.43
CA SER A 120 18.14 -8.84 10.75
C SER A 120 17.73 -9.18 9.32
N VAL A 121 18.55 -8.81 8.33
CA VAL A 121 18.30 -9.15 6.92
C VAL A 121 18.30 -10.66 6.69
N SER A 122 19.26 -11.38 7.28
CA SER A 122 19.37 -12.84 7.11
C SER A 122 18.19 -13.58 7.72
N GLU A 123 17.78 -13.19 8.93
CA GLU A 123 16.58 -13.74 9.57
C GLU A 123 15.32 -13.37 8.76
N GLY A 124 15.25 -12.13 8.28
CA GLY A 124 14.15 -11.65 7.45
C GLY A 124 14.00 -12.45 6.16
N LEU A 125 15.12 -12.76 5.48
CA LEU A 125 15.14 -13.62 4.30
C LEU A 125 14.61 -15.02 4.61
N GLU A 126 15.07 -15.65 5.69
CA GLU A 126 14.60 -16.99 6.09
C GLU A 126 13.10 -16.99 6.38
N LEU A 127 12.64 -16.04 7.19
CA LEU A 127 11.23 -15.89 7.56
C LEU A 127 10.35 -15.58 6.35
N PHE A 128 10.78 -14.66 5.48
CA PHE A 128 10.03 -14.28 4.29
C PHE A 128 9.97 -15.44 3.29
N THR A 129 11.07 -16.16 3.09
CA THR A 129 11.09 -17.35 2.22
C THR A 129 10.13 -18.42 2.73
N ALA A 130 10.11 -18.66 4.05
CA ALA A 130 9.26 -19.67 4.66
C ALA A 130 7.77 -19.31 4.69
N ASN A 131 7.42 -18.02 4.78
CA ASN A 131 6.04 -17.59 5.08
C ASN A 131 5.37 -16.73 3.99
N CYS A 132 6.14 -16.10 3.11
CA CYS A 132 5.65 -15.05 2.20
C CYS A 132 5.99 -15.32 0.73
N ALA A 133 7.17 -15.87 0.45
CA ALA A 133 7.69 -16.04 -0.91
C ALA A 133 6.85 -16.99 -1.78
N GLY A 134 6.07 -17.89 -1.17
CA GLY A 134 5.13 -18.75 -1.90
C GLY A 134 4.08 -17.95 -2.71
N CYS A 135 3.74 -16.75 -2.26
CA CYS A 135 2.81 -15.85 -2.95
C CYS A 135 3.54 -14.65 -3.57
N HIS A 136 4.41 -13.99 -2.80
CA HIS A 136 5.05 -12.73 -3.21
C HIS A 136 6.36 -12.91 -4.00
N GLN A 137 6.80 -14.15 -4.27
CA GLN A 137 8.12 -14.48 -4.80
C GLN A 137 9.26 -14.04 -3.87
N VAL A 138 10.44 -14.65 -3.98
CA VAL A 138 11.57 -14.37 -3.08
C VAL A 138 12.02 -12.91 -3.16
N ALA A 139 11.99 -12.32 -4.36
CA ALA A 139 12.31 -10.90 -4.59
C ALA A 139 11.18 -9.93 -4.23
N ALA A 140 10.07 -10.42 -3.63
CA ALA A 140 8.91 -9.62 -3.26
C ALA A 140 8.18 -8.94 -4.44
N GLU A 141 8.32 -9.48 -5.66
CA GLU A 141 7.70 -8.92 -6.87
C GLU A 141 6.24 -9.28 -7.09
N GLY A 142 5.65 -10.08 -6.19
CA GLY A 142 4.29 -10.54 -6.33
C GLY A 142 4.16 -11.73 -7.28
N GLY A 143 2.93 -12.15 -7.53
CA GLY A 143 2.67 -13.33 -8.33
C GLY A 143 1.20 -13.67 -8.47
N LEU A 144 0.90 -14.67 -9.30
CA LEU A 144 -0.45 -15.20 -9.45
C LEU A 144 -0.70 -16.27 -8.38
N VAL A 145 -1.84 -16.18 -7.70
CA VAL A 145 -2.30 -17.18 -6.73
C VAL A 145 -3.66 -17.72 -7.15
N VAL A 146 -4.08 -18.86 -6.61
CA VAL A 146 -5.42 -19.37 -6.88
C VAL A 146 -6.45 -18.41 -6.29
N GLY A 147 -7.25 -17.79 -7.14
CA GLY A 147 -8.32 -16.87 -6.74
C GLY A 147 -7.94 -15.38 -6.74
N GLY A 148 -6.71 -15.01 -7.12
CA GLY A 148 -6.32 -13.60 -7.21
C GLY A 148 -4.83 -13.40 -7.50
N THR A 149 -4.32 -12.23 -7.16
CA THR A 149 -2.93 -11.84 -7.33
C THR A 149 -2.31 -11.40 -6.01
N ALA A 150 -1.07 -11.82 -5.77
CA ALA A 150 -0.23 -11.26 -4.73
C ALA A 150 0.47 -10.02 -5.30
N PRO A 151 0.30 -8.83 -4.70
CA PRO A 151 0.93 -7.62 -5.22
C PRO A 151 2.46 -7.64 -5.01
N THR A 152 3.18 -6.90 -5.86
CA THR A 152 4.57 -6.53 -5.57
C THR A 152 4.63 -5.69 -4.29
N LEU A 153 5.71 -5.87 -3.52
CA LEU A 153 5.97 -5.07 -2.33
C LEU A 153 6.90 -3.88 -2.62
N ALA A 154 7.26 -3.62 -3.88
CA ALA A 154 8.18 -2.55 -4.31
C ALA A 154 7.91 -1.19 -3.65
N ASP A 155 6.63 -0.80 -3.54
CA ASP A 155 6.20 0.50 -3.03
C ASP A 155 5.59 0.45 -1.62
N SER A 156 5.71 -0.69 -0.93
CA SER A 156 5.05 -0.89 0.37
C SER A 156 5.87 -0.27 1.49
N THR A 157 5.23 0.54 2.34
CA THR A 157 5.91 1.14 3.50
C THR A 157 6.12 0.10 4.61
N PRO A 158 7.08 0.32 5.54
CA PRO A 158 7.24 -0.52 6.73
C PRO A 158 5.94 -0.73 7.52
N ILE A 159 5.15 0.33 7.67
CA ILE A 159 3.86 0.30 8.36
C ILE A 159 2.90 -0.62 7.60
N GLN A 160 2.72 -0.41 6.29
CA GLN A 160 1.83 -1.23 5.46
C GLN A 160 2.21 -2.71 5.48
N ILE A 161 3.50 -3.04 5.47
CA ILE A 161 3.96 -4.43 5.58
C ILE A 161 3.59 -5.01 6.95
N ALA A 162 3.87 -4.28 8.04
CA ALA A 162 3.51 -4.72 9.38
C ALA A 162 1.99 -4.91 9.53
N GLU A 163 1.19 -4.05 8.94
CA GLU A 163 -0.26 -4.14 8.94
C GLU A 163 -0.77 -5.32 8.14
N ALA A 164 -0.28 -5.51 6.90
CA ALA A 164 -0.65 -6.64 6.06
C ALA A 164 -0.42 -7.98 6.76
N VAL A 165 0.74 -8.14 7.42
CA VAL A 165 1.08 -9.36 8.19
C VAL A 165 0.07 -9.62 9.32
N ARG A 166 -0.43 -8.57 9.98
CA ARG A 166 -1.33 -8.67 11.14
C ARG A 166 -2.81 -8.76 10.78
N ILE A 167 -3.20 -8.19 9.65
CA ILE A 167 -4.58 -8.15 9.15
C ILE A 167 -4.87 -9.40 8.32
N GLY A 168 -3.94 -9.79 7.44
CA GLY A 168 -4.18 -10.80 6.41
C GLY A 168 -5.18 -10.30 5.36
N PRO A 169 -4.82 -9.30 4.53
CA PRO A 169 -5.74 -8.71 3.56
C PRO A 169 -6.07 -9.68 2.42
N TYR A 170 -7.35 -9.70 2.04
CA TYR A 170 -7.86 -10.49 0.91
C TYR A 170 -7.57 -12.00 1.07
N LEU A 171 -6.69 -12.57 0.24
CA LEU A 171 -6.28 -13.98 0.30
C LEU A 171 -5.06 -14.21 1.19
N MET A 172 -4.40 -13.14 1.67
CA MET A 172 -3.21 -13.26 2.49
C MET A 172 -3.59 -13.78 3.89
N PRO A 173 -2.93 -14.85 4.39
CA PRO A 173 -3.21 -15.35 5.74
C PRO A 173 -2.79 -14.32 6.80
N ARG A 174 -3.49 -14.35 7.92
CA ARG A 174 -3.18 -13.53 9.09
C ARG A 174 -2.08 -14.20 9.94
N PHE A 175 -1.05 -13.45 10.30
CA PHE A 175 0.01 -13.90 11.20
C PHE A 175 -0.09 -13.23 12.58
N THR A 176 -0.42 -14.02 13.59
CA THR A 176 -0.52 -13.54 14.97
C THR A 176 0.85 -13.27 15.58
N ARG A 177 0.90 -12.50 16.67
CA ARG A 177 2.14 -12.25 17.45
C ARG A 177 2.78 -13.53 18.01
N LYS A 178 2.05 -14.65 18.04
CA LYS A 178 2.58 -15.97 18.45
C LYS A 178 3.28 -16.70 17.31
N GLN A 179 2.90 -16.42 16.05
CA GLN A 179 3.49 -17.03 14.86
C GLN A 179 4.68 -16.22 14.36
N LEU A 180 4.52 -14.89 14.33
CA LEU A 180 5.57 -13.94 14.01
C LEU A 180 5.52 -12.84 15.06
N ASP A 181 6.51 -12.76 15.95
CA ASP A 181 6.57 -11.67 16.92
C ASP A 181 6.96 -10.34 16.25
N ASP A 182 6.98 -9.24 17.01
CA ASP A 182 7.25 -7.91 16.43
C ASP A 182 8.71 -7.77 15.95
N ARG A 183 9.67 -8.49 16.55
CA ARG A 183 11.08 -8.49 16.13
C ARG A 183 11.26 -9.24 14.81
N GLN A 184 10.57 -10.37 14.66
CA GLN A 184 10.55 -11.14 13.43
C GLN A 184 9.90 -10.36 12.29
N VAL A 185 8.83 -9.60 12.58
CA VAL A 185 8.23 -8.68 11.61
C VAL A 185 9.20 -7.55 11.23
N ASP A 186 9.93 -6.96 12.18
CA ASP A 186 10.98 -5.98 11.88
C ASP A 186 12.06 -6.56 10.95
N SER A 187 12.49 -7.82 11.18
CA SER A 187 13.42 -8.55 10.30
C SER A 187 12.84 -8.77 8.90
N ILE A 188 11.58 -9.20 8.78
CA ILE A 188 10.90 -9.35 7.48
C ILE A 188 10.85 -8.01 6.73
N ILE A 189 10.45 -6.93 7.39
CA ILE A 189 10.40 -5.60 6.75
C ILE A 189 11.79 -5.18 6.30
N ARG A 190 12.82 -5.43 7.12
CA ARG A 190 14.21 -5.12 6.77
C ARG A 190 14.68 -5.88 5.54
N TYR A 191 14.28 -7.13 5.38
CA TYR A 191 14.53 -7.91 4.17
C TYR A 191 13.77 -7.36 2.96
N VAL A 192 12.47 -7.06 3.10
CA VAL A 192 11.67 -6.49 2.00
C VAL A 192 12.26 -5.17 1.52
N GLN A 193 12.72 -4.30 2.41
CA GLN A 193 13.42 -3.06 2.04
C GLN A 193 14.70 -3.30 1.22
N LEU A 194 15.42 -4.39 1.49
CA LEU A 194 16.56 -4.79 0.66
C LEU A 194 16.09 -5.30 -0.70
N ALA A 195 15.03 -6.10 -0.73
CA ALA A 195 14.45 -6.64 -1.97
C ALA A 195 13.85 -5.55 -2.88
N GLN A 196 13.39 -4.42 -2.32
CA GLN A 196 12.92 -3.24 -3.06
C GLN A 196 14.05 -2.55 -3.85
N HIS A 197 15.29 -2.66 -3.37
CA HIS A 197 16.46 -2.00 -3.96
C HIS A 197 17.65 -2.98 -4.00
N PRO A 198 17.57 -4.06 -4.80
CA PRO A 198 18.63 -5.05 -4.86
C PRO A 198 19.84 -4.50 -5.63
N ASP A 199 21.04 -4.83 -5.15
CA ASP A 199 22.27 -4.61 -5.91
C ASP A 199 22.38 -5.68 -7.01
N ASP A 200 22.16 -5.31 -8.27
CA ASP A 200 22.28 -6.22 -9.42
C ASP A 200 23.74 -6.52 -9.79
N ARG A 201 24.42 -7.26 -8.91
CA ARG A 201 25.79 -7.72 -9.11
C ARG A 201 25.82 -8.81 -10.19
N GLY A 202 26.00 -8.39 -11.44
CA GLY A 202 26.00 -9.29 -12.59
C GLY A 202 25.43 -8.66 -13.86
N GLY A 203 24.89 -7.44 -13.77
CA GLY A 203 24.36 -6.71 -14.91
C GLY A 203 22.88 -6.44 -14.76
N TRP A 204 22.09 -6.83 -15.76
CA TRP A 204 20.66 -6.51 -15.78
C TRP A 204 19.86 -7.46 -14.88
N GLY A 205 19.06 -6.95 -13.94
CA GLY A 205 18.23 -7.76 -13.02
C GLY A 205 17.00 -8.44 -13.66
N ILE A 206 16.61 -8.08 -14.89
CA ILE A 206 15.51 -8.70 -15.67
C ILE A 206 14.22 -8.90 -14.84
N GLY A 207 13.87 -7.89 -14.03
CA GLY A 207 12.67 -7.89 -13.17
C GLY A 207 12.72 -8.86 -12.00
N HIS A 208 13.86 -9.49 -11.70
CA HIS A 208 14.09 -10.33 -10.51
C HIS A 208 13.15 -11.54 -10.39
N LEU A 209 12.52 -11.93 -11.50
CA LEU A 209 11.62 -13.08 -11.60
C LEU A 209 12.35 -14.41 -11.87
N GLY A 210 13.68 -14.37 -11.96
CA GLY A 210 14.56 -15.55 -12.05
C GLY A 210 14.61 -16.19 -13.44
N PRO A 211 14.63 -17.54 -13.52
CA PRO A 211 15.14 -18.25 -14.70
C PRO A 211 14.27 -18.11 -15.95
N ILE A 212 13.00 -17.72 -15.83
CA ILE A 212 12.10 -17.62 -16.99
C ILE A 212 12.48 -16.41 -17.87
N PRO A 213 12.48 -15.15 -17.39
CA PRO A 213 12.96 -14.04 -18.20
C PRO A 213 14.44 -14.15 -18.57
N GLU A 214 15.28 -14.64 -17.66
CA GLU A 214 16.70 -14.89 -17.94
C GLU A 214 16.89 -15.88 -19.10
N GLY A 215 16.13 -16.97 -19.12
CA GLY A 215 16.14 -17.95 -20.19
C GLY A 215 15.65 -17.37 -21.53
N LEU A 216 14.63 -16.53 -21.51
CA LEU A 216 14.15 -15.83 -22.71
C LEU A 216 15.24 -14.90 -23.27
N VAL A 217 15.90 -14.12 -22.42
CA VAL A 217 17.01 -13.25 -22.81
C VAL A 217 18.18 -14.08 -23.34
N ALA A 218 18.52 -15.18 -22.69
CA ALA A 218 19.57 -16.10 -23.16
C ALA A 218 19.25 -16.65 -24.56
N TRP A 219 18.01 -17.10 -24.81
CA TRP A 219 17.63 -17.63 -26.13
C TRP A 219 17.59 -16.55 -27.22
N LEU A 220 16.95 -15.42 -26.95
CA LEU A 220 16.73 -14.39 -27.96
C LEU A 220 17.99 -13.58 -28.26
N ILE A 221 18.82 -13.31 -27.26
CA ILE A 221 20.03 -12.51 -27.44
C ILE A 221 21.24 -13.41 -27.66
N ALA A 222 21.58 -14.24 -26.67
CA ALA A 222 22.78 -15.06 -26.77
C ALA A 222 22.63 -16.15 -27.84
N GLY A 223 21.45 -16.79 -27.93
CA GLY A 223 21.15 -17.78 -28.97
C GLY A 223 21.21 -17.19 -30.38
N ALA A 224 20.56 -16.04 -30.62
CA ALA A 224 20.61 -15.37 -31.92
C ALA A 224 22.04 -14.92 -32.29
N ALA A 225 22.80 -14.39 -31.32
CA ALA A 225 24.20 -14.03 -31.51
C ALA A 225 25.06 -15.24 -31.87
N LEU A 226 24.89 -16.37 -31.17
CA LEU A 226 25.59 -17.62 -31.46
C LEU A 226 25.27 -18.14 -32.87
N VAL A 227 24.00 -18.16 -33.26
CA VAL A 227 23.58 -18.57 -34.61
C VAL A 227 24.15 -17.61 -35.67
N GLY A 228 24.15 -16.30 -35.41
CA GLY A 228 24.74 -15.30 -36.29
C GLY A 228 26.24 -15.52 -36.51
N VAL A 229 26.99 -15.75 -35.42
CA VAL A 229 28.43 -16.06 -35.49
C VAL A 229 28.67 -17.37 -36.24
N ALA A 230 27.88 -18.41 -35.96
CA ALA A 230 27.97 -19.69 -36.66
C ALA A 230 27.68 -19.56 -38.16
N ALA A 231 26.72 -18.71 -38.55
CA ALA A 231 26.39 -18.45 -39.95
C ALA A 231 27.46 -17.64 -40.69
N VAL A 232 28.23 -16.80 -39.99
CA VAL A 232 29.36 -16.06 -40.56
C VAL A 232 30.59 -16.95 -40.73
N ILE A 233 30.86 -17.84 -39.77
CA ILE A 233 32.03 -18.73 -39.80
C ILE A 233 31.77 -19.97 -40.68
N GLY A 234 30.57 -20.52 -40.62
CA GLY A 234 30.17 -21.70 -41.37
C GLY A 234 30.00 -21.37 -42.86
N GLY A 235 30.93 -21.82 -43.68
CA GLY A 235 30.79 -21.76 -45.14
C GLY A 235 29.53 -22.51 -45.58
N ARG A 236 28.69 -21.85 -46.39
CA ARG A 236 27.56 -22.52 -47.03
C ARG A 236 28.10 -23.46 -48.11
N ALA A 237 27.83 -24.75 -48.00
CA ALA A 237 28.06 -25.68 -49.10
C ALA A 237 27.19 -25.23 -50.30
N PRO A 238 27.75 -25.21 -51.54
CA PRO A 238 27.01 -24.85 -52.73
C PRO A 238 25.88 -25.83 -53.07
#